data_AF-A0A0M0K153-F1
#
_entry.id   AF-A0A0M0K153-F1
#
_cell.length_a   1.000
_cell.length_b   1.000
_cell.length_c   1.000
_cell.angle_alpha   90.00
_cell.angle_beta   90.00
_cell.angle_gamma   90.00
#
_symmetry.space_group_name_H-M   'P 1'
#
loop_
_entity.id
_entity.type
_entity.pdbx_description
1 polymer ?
#
loop_
_entity_poly.entity_id
_entity_poly.type
_entity_poly.pdbx_seq_one_letter_code
_entity_poly.pdbx_strand_id
1 'polypeptide(L)'
;MTLDQAWRAINYRVLLVVACSFGPGKALTNTGLAKFAGVALQSMTSLGNFGFLFMIVLFSSLLTSIVSNSTAVITLYAILRTMKVPGVSMEAMMCCMMLGGSTDYITPIGYQTNLMVYKRGGYAFADYTKVGLGLTILECAVYAGMANIVL
;
A
#
# COMPACT_ATOMS: atom_id res chain seq x y z
N MET A 1 1.54 -5.11 35.24
CA MET A 1 2.69 -5.03 34.31
C MET A 1 3.81 -4.28 35.01
N THR A 2 4.95 -4.91 35.24
CA THR A 2 6.17 -4.20 35.70
C THR A 2 6.82 -3.48 34.51
N LEU A 3 7.65 -2.45 34.77
CA LEU A 3 8.29 -1.64 33.71
C LEU A 3 9.08 -2.52 32.72
N ASP A 4 9.79 -3.55 33.23
CA ASP A 4 10.50 -4.53 32.41
C ASP A 4 9.61 -5.38 31.50
N GLN A 5 8.37 -5.67 31.93
CA GLN A 5 7.40 -6.38 31.09
C GLN A 5 6.87 -5.46 29.98
N ALA A 6 6.69 -4.17 30.26
CA ALA A 6 6.30 -3.18 29.26
C ALA A 6 7.40 -2.99 28.19
N TRP A 7 8.67 -2.92 28.60
CA TRP A 7 9.80 -2.83 27.67
C TRP A 7 9.95 -4.08 26.80
N ARG A 8 9.73 -5.29 27.34
CA ARG A 8 9.76 -6.54 26.54
C ARG A 8 8.57 -6.70 25.59
N ALA A 9 7.45 -6.02 25.86
CA ALA A 9 6.30 -6.03 24.96
C ALA A 9 6.54 -5.22 23.67
N ILE A 10 7.54 -4.33 23.66
CA ILE A 10 7.91 -3.56 22.48
C ILE A 10 8.67 -4.45 21.49
N ASN A 11 8.10 -4.62 20.29
CA ASN A 11 8.77 -5.33 19.22
C ASN A 11 9.75 -4.40 18.48
N TYR A 12 10.99 -4.32 18.99
CA TYR A 12 12.06 -3.52 18.39
C TYR A 12 12.33 -3.85 16.92
N ARG A 13 12.12 -5.10 16.50
CA ARG A 13 12.31 -5.51 15.10
C ARG A 13 11.30 -4.81 14.18
N VAL A 14 10.04 -4.69 14.60
CA VAL A 14 9.01 -3.97 13.82
C VAL A 14 9.35 -2.47 13.76
N LEU A 15 9.72 -1.87 14.88
CA LEU A 15 10.16 -0.47 14.95
C LEU A 15 11.34 -0.19 14.00
N LEU A 16 12.34 -1.07 13.98
CA LEU A 16 13.48 -0.95 13.08
C LEU A 16 13.06 -1.08 11.61
N VAL A 17 12.15 -1.99 11.26
CA VAL A 17 11.64 -2.11 9.89
C VAL A 17 10.93 -0.83 9.44
N VAL A 18 10.10 -0.23 10.31
CA VAL A 18 9.44 1.04 10.03
C VAL A 18 10.48 2.15 9.85
N ALA A 19 11.46 2.25 10.74
CA ALA A 19 12.54 3.24 10.66
C ALA A 19 13.37 3.08 9.36
N CYS A 20 13.73 1.84 8.98
CA CYS A 20 14.46 1.56 7.75
C CYS A 20 13.64 1.82 6.49
N SER A 21 12.31 1.67 6.55
CA SER A 21 11.40 1.90 5.40
C SER A 21 11.38 3.37 4.93
N PHE A 22 11.82 4.32 5.76
CA PHE A 22 12.03 5.71 5.32
C PHE A 22 13.20 5.88 4.34
N GLY A 23 14.18 4.97 4.37
CA GLY A 23 15.34 4.98 3.47
C GLY A 23 14.92 4.87 1.99
N PRO A 24 14.18 3.82 1.57
CA PRO A 24 13.66 3.69 0.22
C PRO A 24 12.81 4.88 -0.24
N GLY A 25 11.95 5.43 0.63
CA GLY A 25 11.14 6.62 0.30
C GLY A 25 12.00 7.84 -0.06
N LYS A 26 13.10 8.06 0.69
CA LYS A 26 14.05 9.14 0.40
C LYS A 26 14.89 8.85 -0.84
N ALA A 27 15.29 7.60 -1.06
CA ALA A 27 15.98 7.18 -2.27
C ALA A 27 15.13 7.41 -3.52
N LEU A 28 13.84 7.06 -3.50
CA LEU A 28 12.92 7.31 -4.62
C LEU A 28 12.70 8.78 -4.94
N THR A 29 12.75 9.63 -3.90
CA THR A 29 12.68 11.08 -4.07
C THR A 29 13.95 11.58 -4.77
N ASN A 30 15.12 11.06 -4.39
CA ASN A 30 16.41 11.45 -4.96
C ASN A 30 16.63 10.94 -6.39
N THR A 31 16.11 9.77 -6.75
CA THR A 31 16.23 9.22 -8.12
C THR A 31 15.31 9.89 -9.13
N GLY A 32 14.39 10.76 -8.68
CA GLY A 32 13.38 11.37 -9.55
C GLY A 32 12.23 10.44 -9.95
N LEU A 33 12.26 9.17 -9.50
CA LEU A 33 11.18 8.21 -9.74
C LEU A 33 9.86 8.68 -9.13
N ALA A 34 9.93 9.33 -7.95
CA ALA A 34 8.77 9.96 -7.32
C ALA A 34 8.12 11.04 -8.20
N LYS A 35 8.93 11.80 -8.96
CA LYS A 35 8.43 12.84 -9.87
C LYS A 35 7.75 12.20 -11.09
N PHE A 36 8.35 11.15 -11.66
CA PHE A 36 7.76 10.40 -12.77
C PHE A 36 6.44 9.73 -12.36
N ALA A 37 6.41 9.05 -11.21
CA ALA A 37 5.21 8.44 -10.66
C ALA A 37 4.13 9.47 -10.33
N GLY A 38 4.51 10.65 -9.82
CA GLY A 38 3.59 11.76 -9.60
C GLY A 38 2.92 12.26 -10.88
N VAL A 39 3.66 12.37 -11.99
CA VAL A 39 3.10 12.73 -13.31
C VAL A 39 2.15 11.65 -13.81
N ALA A 40 2.52 10.36 -13.65
CA ALA A 40 1.68 9.24 -14.04
C ALA A 40 0.37 9.18 -13.22
N LEU A 41 0.42 9.44 -11.92
CA LEU A 41 -0.78 9.55 -11.08
C LEU A 41 -1.60 10.80 -11.44
N GLN A 42 -0.95 11.90 -11.82
CA GLN A 42 -1.65 13.12 -12.17
C GLN A 42 -2.45 12.96 -13.48
N SER A 43 -1.96 12.21 -14.46
CA SER A 43 -2.73 11.92 -15.69
C SER A 43 -3.99 11.09 -15.41
N MET A 44 -4.00 10.30 -14.34
CA MET A 44 -5.15 9.49 -13.92
C MET A 44 -6.28 10.31 -13.29
N THR A 45 -6.06 11.59 -12.96
CA THR A 45 -7.14 12.48 -12.51
C THR A 45 -8.25 12.68 -13.55
N SER A 46 -7.95 12.43 -14.83
CA SER A 46 -8.93 12.43 -15.92
C SER A 46 -10.02 11.35 -15.80
N LEU A 47 -9.81 10.33 -14.97
CA LEU A 47 -10.77 9.25 -14.71
C LEU A 47 -11.88 9.64 -13.70
N GLY A 48 -11.86 10.89 -13.22
CA GLY A 48 -12.72 11.36 -12.13
C GLY A 48 -12.25 10.90 -10.75
N ASN A 49 -12.89 11.41 -9.70
CA ASN A 49 -12.49 11.17 -8.31
C ASN A 49 -12.42 9.69 -7.96
N PHE A 50 -13.47 8.93 -8.30
CA PHE A 50 -13.52 7.50 -8.07
C PHE A 50 -12.40 6.74 -8.79
N GLY A 51 -12.18 7.01 -10.08
CA GLY A 51 -11.15 6.34 -10.87
C GLY A 51 -9.75 6.65 -10.38
N PHE A 52 -9.50 7.89 -9.95
CA PHE A 52 -8.24 8.29 -9.36
C PHE A 52 -7.97 7.59 -8.01
N LEU A 53 -8.96 7.55 -7.12
CA LEU A 53 -8.84 6.84 -5.83
C LEU A 53 -8.65 5.34 -6.03
N PHE A 54 -9.38 4.73 -6.97
CA PHE A 54 -9.22 3.32 -7.35
C PHE A 54 -7.78 3.00 -7.75
N MET A 55 -7.18 3.86 -8.57
CA MET A 55 -5.80 3.70 -9.00
C MET A 55 -4.81 3.81 -7.84
N ILE A 56 -5.04 4.71 -6.88
CA ILE A 56 -4.19 4.78 -5.67
C ILE A 56 -4.22 3.46 -4.90
N VAL A 57 -5.40 2.89 -4.67
CA VAL A 57 -5.54 1.60 -3.96
C VAL A 57 -4.82 0.50 -4.73
N LEU A 58 -5.03 0.43 -6.06
CA LEU A 58 -4.44 -0.58 -6.93
C LEU A 58 -2.90 -0.48 -6.94
N PHE A 59 -2.34 0.72 -7.10
CA PHE A 59 -0.89 0.93 -7.07
C PHE A 59 -0.28 0.56 -5.72
N SER A 60 -0.96 0.89 -4.63
CA SER A 60 -0.50 0.54 -3.28
C SER A 60 -0.50 -0.99 -3.07
N SER A 61 -1.56 -1.67 -3.52
CA SER A 61 -1.67 -3.13 -3.49
C SER A 61 -0.56 -3.81 -4.32
N LEU A 62 -0.33 -3.34 -5.54
CA LEU A 62 0.72 -3.88 -6.41
C LEU A 62 2.13 -3.65 -5.86
N LEU A 63 2.38 -2.47 -5.27
CA LEU A 63 3.67 -2.17 -4.66
C LEU A 63 3.92 -3.06 -3.43
N THR A 64 2.92 -3.24 -2.55
CA THR A 64 3.09 -4.08 -1.36
C THR A 64 3.31 -5.55 -1.72
N SER A 65 2.80 -6.02 -2.85
CA SER A 65 3.09 -7.39 -3.31
C SER A 65 4.55 -7.64 -3.70
N ILE A 66 5.38 -6.61 -3.80
CA ILE A 66 6.81 -6.68 -4.15
C ILE A 66 7.71 -6.27 -2.97
N VAL A 67 7.31 -5.23 -2.21
CA VAL A 67 8.08 -4.69 -1.08
C VAL A 67 7.24 -4.71 0.19
N SER A 68 7.86 -4.59 1.38
CA SER A 68 7.08 -4.56 2.63
C SER A 68 6.00 -3.47 2.63
N ASN A 69 4.84 -3.75 3.23
CA ASN A 69 3.70 -2.83 3.30
C ASN A 69 4.11 -1.44 3.80
N SER A 70 4.94 -1.38 4.85
CA SER A 70 5.46 -0.13 5.39
C SER A 70 6.31 0.64 4.39
N THR A 71 7.13 -0.05 3.59
CA THR A 71 7.94 0.58 2.52
C THR A 71 7.05 1.09 1.39
N ALA A 72 6.07 0.32 0.94
CA ALA A 72 5.14 0.73 -0.13
C ALA A 72 4.37 2.01 0.26
N VAL A 73 3.79 2.02 1.47
CA VAL A 73 3.03 3.15 2.00
C VAL A 73 3.91 4.41 2.15
N ILE A 74 5.09 4.30 2.75
CA ILE A 74 5.98 5.48 2.92
C ILE A 74 6.41 6.04 1.56
N THR A 75 6.63 5.16 0.58
CA THR A 75 7.03 5.54 -0.77
C THR A 75 5.91 6.29 -1.51
N LEU A 76 4.69 5.77 -1.48
CA LEU A 76 3.52 6.43 -2.07
C LEU A 76 3.20 7.74 -1.34
N TYR A 77 3.33 7.78 -0.02
CA TYR A 77 3.10 8.97 0.79
C TYR A 77 3.99 10.14 0.34
N ALA A 78 5.26 9.88 0.04
CA ALA A 78 6.20 10.90 -0.43
C ALA A 78 5.74 11.57 -1.74
N ILE A 79 5.01 10.83 -2.58
CA ILE A 79 4.43 11.31 -3.84
C ILE A 79 3.13 12.06 -3.56
N LEU A 80 2.15 11.38 -2.93
CA LEU A 80 0.79 11.88 -2.71
C LEU A 80 0.77 13.19 -1.90
N ARG A 81 1.66 13.35 -0.91
CA ARG A 81 1.72 14.57 -0.08
C ARG A 81 2.03 15.86 -0.83
N THR A 82 2.54 15.74 -2.07
CA THR A 82 2.87 16.89 -2.91
C THR A 82 1.81 17.14 -4.00
N MET A 83 0.85 16.23 -4.14
CA MET A 83 -0.20 16.33 -5.15
C MET A 83 -1.37 17.20 -4.67
N LYS A 84 -1.96 17.94 -5.59
CA LYS A 84 -3.22 18.65 -5.40
C LYS A 84 -4.18 18.22 -6.49
N VAL A 85 -5.26 17.54 -6.09
CA VAL A 85 -6.27 17.01 -7.00
C VAL A 85 -7.61 17.68 -6.66
N PRO A 86 -8.17 18.50 -7.58
CA PRO A 86 -9.46 19.13 -7.35
C PRO A 86 -10.55 18.08 -7.09
N GLY A 87 -11.36 18.29 -6.05
CA GLY A 87 -12.46 17.39 -5.70
C GLY A 87 -12.07 16.14 -4.91
N VAL A 88 -10.78 15.93 -4.61
CA VAL A 88 -10.33 14.80 -3.78
C VAL A 88 -9.53 15.35 -2.59
N SER A 89 -9.97 15.03 -1.37
CA SER A 89 -9.28 15.43 -0.14
C SER A 89 -7.97 14.65 0.04
N MET A 90 -7.00 15.27 0.75
CA MET A 90 -5.72 14.62 1.04
C MET A 90 -5.92 13.38 1.92
N GLU A 91 -6.86 13.47 2.84
CA GLU A 91 -7.31 12.43 3.73
C GLU A 91 -7.81 11.21 2.93
N ALA A 92 -8.63 11.41 1.89
CA ALA A 92 -9.10 10.34 1.02
C ALA A 92 -7.96 9.61 0.32
N MET A 93 -6.99 10.37 -0.21
CA MET A 93 -5.79 9.79 -0.84
C MET A 93 -4.95 8.98 0.16
N MET A 94 -4.73 9.52 1.37
CA MET A 94 -3.97 8.82 2.42
C MET A 94 -4.67 7.54 2.86
N CYS A 95 -5.99 7.58 3.10
CA CYS A 95 -6.78 6.41 3.45
C CYS A 95 -6.72 5.34 2.36
N CYS A 96 -6.93 5.71 1.10
CA CYS A 96 -6.83 4.76 -0.03
C CYS A 96 -5.46 4.12 -0.13
N MET A 97 -4.39 4.89 0.06
CA MET A 97 -3.02 4.37 0.08
C MET A 97 -2.81 3.37 1.23
N MET A 98 -3.28 3.69 2.44
CA MET A 98 -3.13 2.83 3.63
C MET A 98 -3.92 1.53 3.50
N LEU A 99 -5.16 1.61 3.01
CA LEU A 99 -6.01 0.44 2.75
C LEU A 99 -5.42 -0.43 1.63
N GLY A 100 -4.98 0.20 0.54
CA GLY A 100 -4.28 -0.47 -0.56
C GLY A 100 -2.96 -1.13 -0.14
N GLY A 101 -2.25 -0.55 0.81
CA GLY A 101 -1.01 -1.16 1.35
C GLY A 101 -1.28 -2.36 2.26
N SER A 102 -2.54 -2.64 2.57
CA SER A 102 -2.97 -3.79 3.39
C SER A 102 -3.55 -4.92 2.54
N THR A 103 -3.85 -4.67 1.26
CA THR A 103 -4.35 -5.63 0.27
C THR A 103 -3.21 -6.35 -0.43
N ASP A 104 -2.61 -7.33 0.23
CA ASP A 104 -1.51 -8.12 -0.33
C ASP A 104 -1.92 -9.57 -0.58
N TYR A 105 -2.73 -9.77 -1.62
CA TYR A 105 -3.30 -11.08 -1.95
C TYR A 105 -2.73 -11.69 -3.24
N ILE A 106 -2.09 -10.87 -4.09
CA ILE A 106 -1.65 -11.27 -5.44
C ILE A 106 -0.44 -12.21 -5.37
N THR A 107 0.41 -12.07 -4.35
CA THR A 107 1.60 -12.89 -4.18
C THR A 107 1.66 -13.57 -2.80
N PRO A 108 2.25 -14.77 -2.71
CA PRO A 108 2.44 -15.44 -1.44
C PRO A 108 3.55 -14.78 -0.60
N ILE A 109 4.45 -14.02 -1.22
CA ILE A 109 5.65 -13.43 -0.59
C ILE A 109 5.32 -12.13 0.14
N GLY A 110 4.29 -11.42 -0.32
CA GLY A 110 3.94 -10.10 0.15
C GLY A 110 3.65 -10.03 1.66
N TYR A 111 3.09 -11.10 2.24
CA TYR A 111 2.76 -11.13 3.66
C TYR A 111 3.15 -12.43 4.39
N GLN A 112 3.57 -12.29 5.65
CA GLN A 112 4.08 -13.41 6.45
C GLN A 112 3.03 -14.52 6.63
N THR A 113 1.74 -14.18 6.76
CA THR A 113 0.68 -15.18 6.88
C THR A 113 0.44 -15.94 5.57
N ASN A 114 0.54 -15.27 4.42
CA ASN A 114 0.42 -15.91 3.11
C ASN A 114 1.54 -16.95 2.93
N LEU A 115 2.76 -16.65 3.37
CA LEU A 115 3.87 -17.61 3.35
C LEU A 115 3.62 -18.85 4.23
N MET A 116 2.97 -18.70 5.39
CA MET A 116 2.66 -19.84 6.27
C MET A 116 1.72 -20.84 5.60
N VAL A 117 0.70 -20.33 4.89
CA VAL A 117 -0.28 -21.17 4.20
C VAL A 117 0.26 -21.66 2.86
N TYR A 118 1.06 -20.86 2.14
CA TYR A 118 1.70 -21.27 0.89
C TYR A 118 2.50 -22.57 1.05
N LYS A 119 3.36 -22.65 2.08
CA LYS A 119 4.24 -23.80 2.26
C LYS A 119 3.53 -25.05 2.80
N ARG A 120 2.56 -24.90 3.70
CA ARG A 120 1.84 -26.05 4.32
C ARG A 120 0.58 -26.45 3.57
N GLY A 121 -0.02 -25.54 2.81
CA GLY A 121 -1.27 -25.74 2.07
C GLY A 121 -1.08 -26.31 0.66
N GLY A 122 0.15 -26.43 0.16
CA GLY A 122 0.43 -27.01 -1.16
C GLY A 122 -0.02 -26.14 -2.34
N TYR A 123 -0.27 -24.85 -2.11
CA TYR A 123 -0.69 -23.91 -3.14
C TYR A 123 0.45 -23.61 -4.12
N ALA A 124 0.13 -23.50 -5.41
CA ALA A 124 1.04 -22.96 -6.40
C ALA A 124 1.03 -21.42 -6.36
N PHE A 125 2.10 -20.79 -6.82
CA PHE A 125 2.16 -19.32 -6.93
C PHE A 125 0.99 -18.76 -7.77
N ALA A 126 0.61 -19.46 -8.83
CA ALA A 126 -0.48 -19.08 -9.72
C ALA A 126 -1.86 -19.07 -9.03
N ASP A 127 -2.06 -19.83 -7.95
CA ASP A 127 -3.32 -19.86 -7.21
C ASP A 127 -3.55 -18.53 -6.49
N TYR A 128 -2.49 -17.96 -5.89
CA TYR A 128 -2.51 -16.63 -5.29
C TYR A 128 -2.81 -15.56 -6.33
N THR A 129 -2.14 -15.58 -7.47
CA THR A 129 -2.36 -14.56 -8.49
C THR A 129 -3.75 -14.63 -9.09
N LYS A 130 -4.31 -15.82 -9.34
CA LYS A 130 -5.67 -15.97 -9.91
C LYS A 130 -6.75 -15.45 -8.98
N VAL A 131 -6.71 -15.86 -7.71
CA VAL A 131 -7.75 -15.51 -6.73
C VAL A 131 -7.51 -14.11 -6.17
N GLY A 132 -6.25 -13.80 -5.86
CA GLY A 132 -5.82 -12.54 -5.28
C GLY A 132 -6.08 -11.35 -6.21
N LEU A 133 -5.89 -11.49 -7.53
CA LEU A 133 -6.12 -10.38 -8.46
C LEU A 133 -7.62 -9.99 -8.52
N GLY A 134 -8.53 -10.97 -8.46
CA GLY A 134 -9.96 -10.72 -8.36
C GLY A 134 -10.35 -10.03 -7.05
N LEU A 135 -9.83 -10.53 -5.92
CA LEU A 135 -10.03 -9.92 -4.60
C LEU A 135 -9.48 -8.50 -4.53
N THR A 136 -8.27 -8.25 -5.02
CA THR A 136 -7.66 -6.92 -5.05
C THR A 136 -8.53 -5.94 -5.83
N ILE A 137 -9.06 -6.32 -7.01
CA ILE A 137 -9.92 -5.43 -7.80
C ILE A 137 -11.21 -5.10 -7.03
N LEU A 138 -11.82 -6.11 -6.39
CA LEU A 138 -13.02 -5.91 -5.59
C LEU A 138 -12.76 -4.95 -4.42
N GLU A 139 -11.67 -5.14 -3.68
CA GLU A 139 -11.30 -4.25 -2.58
C GLU A 139 -10.93 -2.85 -3.07
N CYS A 140 -10.28 -2.71 -4.22
CA CYS A 140 -10.04 -1.41 -4.84
C CYS A 140 -11.35 -0.66 -5.10
N ALA A 141 -12.36 -1.35 -5.64
CA ALA A 141 -13.66 -0.76 -5.90
C ALA A 141 -14.39 -0.35 -4.60
N VAL A 142 -14.35 -1.20 -3.58
CA VAL A 142 -14.97 -0.93 -2.27
C VAL A 142 -14.28 0.26 -1.59
N TYR A 143 -12.96 0.25 -1.46
CA TYR A 143 -12.22 1.30 -0.77
C TYR A 143 -12.30 2.65 -1.50
N ALA A 144 -12.20 2.65 -2.84
CA ALA A 144 -12.39 3.88 -3.62
C ALA A 144 -13.82 4.41 -3.49
N GLY A 145 -14.82 3.52 -3.48
CA GLY A 145 -16.22 3.89 -3.28
C GLY A 145 -16.46 4.51 -1.91
N MET A 146 -15.95 3.88 -0.84
CA MET A 146 -16.04 4.41 0.51
C MET A 146 -15.34 5.77 0.64
N ALA A 147 -14.11 5.89 0.13
CA ALA A 147 -13.36 7.14 0.19
C ALA A 147 -14.02 8.27 -0.61
N ASN A 148 -14.69 7.96 -1.72
CA ASN A 148 -15.40 8.95 -2.53
C ASN A 148 -16.76 9.40 -1.94
N ILE A 149 -17.35 8.61 -1.04
CA ILE A 149 -18.63 8.94 -0.38
C ILE A 149 -18.38 9.70 0.94
N VAL A 150 -17.32 9.34 1.66
CA VAL A 150 -17.09 9.80 3.04
C VAL A 150 -16.23 11.07 3.11
N LEU A 151 -15.43 11.38 2.08
CA LEU A 151 -14.38 12.41 2.11
C LEU A 151 -14.30 13.24 0.82
#